data_AF-A0A439U9K2-F1
#
_entry.id   AF-A0A439U9K2-F1
#
_cell.length_a   1.000
_cell.length_b   1.000
_cell.length_c   1.000
_cell.angle_alpha   90.00
_cell.angle_beta   90.00
_cell.angle_gamma   90.00
#
_symmetry.space_group_name_H-M   'P 1'
#
loop_
_entity.id
_entity.type
_entity.pdbx_description
1 polymer ?
#
loop_
_entity_poly.entity_id
_entity_poly.type
_entity_poly.pdbx_seq_one_letter_code
_entity_poly.pdbx_strand_id
1 'polypeptide(L)' 'MLYELRCRFARWLAYRQTVARLRHVPDRTLADAGISREEIRERARHASLHR' A
#
# COMPACT_ATOMS: atom_id res chain seq x y z
N MET A 1 -0.05 25.76 3.83
CA MET A 1 -0.42 25.32 2.47
C MET A 1 0.54 24.28 1.88
N LEU A 2 1.85 24.53 1.78
CA LEU A 2 2.84 23.55 1.27
C LEU A 2 2.92 22.23 2.08
N TYR A 3 2.68 22.30 3.40
CA TYR A 3 2.73 21.13 4.28
C TYR A 3 1.65 20.10 3.95
N GLU A 4 0.42 20.54 3.68
CA GLU A 4 -0.68 19.66 3.29
C GLU A 4 -0.45 19.01 1.92
N LEU A 5 0.14 19.76 0.98
CA LEU A 5 0.50 19.24 -0.33
C LEU A 5 1.57 18.15 -0.20
N ARG A 6 2.59 18.37 0.64
CA ARG A 6 3.62 17.36 0.97
C ARG A 6 3.01 16.11 1.60
N CYS A 7 2.07 16.26 2.54
CA CYS A 7 1.38 15.12 3.13
C CYS A 7 0.55 14.33 2.10
N ARG A 8 -0.19 15.01 1.21
CA ARG A 8 -0.92 14.36 0.12
C ARG A 8 0.01 13.62 -0.84
N PHE A 9 1.14 14.24 -1.21
CA PHE A 9 2.13 13.64 -2.09
C PHE A 9 2.78 12.41 -1.45
N ALA A 10 3.13 12.50 -0.16
CA ALA A 10 3.66 11.39 0.60
C ALA A 10 2.67 10.21 0.68
N ARG A 11 1.38 10.50 0.93
CA ARG A 11 0.31 9.47 0.91
C ARG A 11 0.19 8.80 -0.45
N TRP A 12 0.17 9.57 -1.53
CA TRP A 12 0.08 9.03 -2.89
C TRP A 12 1.32 8.21 -3.28
N LEU A 13 2.51 8.66 -2.88
CA LEU A 13 3.76 7.94 -3.14
C LEU A 13 3.82 6.62 -2.38
N ALA A 14 3.45 6.61 -1.09
CA ALA A 14 3.40 5.39 -0.28
C ALA A 14 2.40 4.38 -0.86
N TYR A 15 1.21 4.84 -1.26
CA TYR A 15 0.23 3.99 -1.93
C TYR A 15 0.79 3.36 -3.22
N ARG A 16 1.39 4.17 -4.11
CA ARG A 16 1.97 3.66 -5.36
C ARG A 16 3.13 2.68 -5.12
N GLN A 17 3.98 2.94 -4.13
CA GLN A 17 5.07 2.01 -3.78
C GLN A 17 4.52 0.67 -3.27
N THR A 18 3.48 0.68 -2.44
CA THR A 18 2.82 -0.55 -1.97
C THR A 18 2.20 -1.32 -3.12
N VAL A 19 1.48 -0.64 -4.02
CA VAL A 19 0.89 -1.26 -5.22
C VAL A 19 1.96 -1.84 -6.16
N ALA A 20 3.07 -1.12 -6.36
CA ALA A 20 4.17 -1.59 -7.22
C ALA A 20 4.90 -2.80 -6.64
N ARG A 21 5.13 -2.84 -5.32
CA ARG A 21 5.69 -4.01 -4.62
C ARG A 21 4.75 -5.21 -4.72
N LEU A 22 3.45 -5.01 -4.51
CA LEU A 22 2.43 -6.04 -4.66
C LEU A 22 2.33 -6.62 -6.07
N ARG A 23 2.54 -5.80 -7.10
CA ARG A 23 2.53 -6.24 -8.50
C ARG A 23 3.68 -7.19 -8.84
N HIS A 24 4.81 -7.09 -8.14
CA HIS A 24 5.96 -7.97 -8.36
C HIS A 24 5.87 -9.30 -7.61
N VAL A 25 5.01 -9.44 -6.60
CA VAL A 25 4.85 -10.70 -5.88
C VAL A 25 3.73 -11.51 -6.53
N PRO A 26 4.01 -12.69 -7.11
CA PRO A 26 2.98 -13.54 -7.69
C PRO A 26 2.03 -14.05 -6.60
N ASP A 27 0.74 -14.14 -6.93
CA ASP A 27 -0.32 -14.57 -5.99
C ASP A 27 -0.02 -15.91 -5.33
N ARG A 28 0.69 -16.80 -6.04
CA ARG A 28 1.11 -18.10 -5.54
C ARG A 28 2.07 -18.00 -4.35
N THR A 29 3.01 -17.05 -4.36
CA THR A 29 3.95 -16.82 -3.25
C THR A 29 3.26 -16.17 -2.05
N LEU A 30 2.25 -15.32 -2.31
CA LEU A 30 1.44 -14.73 -1.25
C LEU A 30 0.55 -15.79 -0.58
N ALA A 31 -0.07 -16.66 -1.38
CA ALA A 31 -0.88 -17.78 -0.89
C ALA A 31 -0.05 -18.79 -0.09
N ASP A 32 1.19 -19.07 -0.49
CA ASP A 32 2.11 -19.96 0.23
C ASP A 32 2.46 -19.41 1.63
N ALA A 33 2.55 -18.09 1.75
CA ALA A 33 2.73 -17.40 3.02
C ALA A 33 1.42 -17.23 3.84
N GLY A 34 0.28 -17.70 3.31
CA GLY A 34 -1.04 -17.52 3.92
C GLY A 34 -1.56 -16.08 3.88
N ILE A 35 -1.00 -15.23 3.02
CA ILE A 35 -1.34 -13.81 2.95
C ILE A 35 -2.26 -13.56 1.75
N SER A 36 -3.46 -13.02 2.01
CA SER A 36 -4.35 -12.59 0.93
C SER A 36 -4.00 -11.21 0.42
N ARG A 37 -4.06 -11.03 -0.91
CA ARG A 37 -3.80 -9.74 -1.56
C ARG A 37 -4.82 -8.66 -1.15
N GLU A 38 -6.03 -9.08 -0.79
CA GLU A 38 -7.06 -8.18 -0.23
C GLU A 38 -6.65 -7.64 1.13
N GLU A 39 -6.12 -8.49 2.02
CA GLU A 39 -5.67 -8.07 3.35
C GLU A 39 -4.53 -7.05 3.27
N ILE A 40 -3.58 -7.25 2.35
CA ILE A 40 -2.50 -6.27 2.14
C ILE A 40 -3.07 -4.94 1.61
N ARG A 41 -4.02 -4.98 0.67
CA ARG A 41 -4.69 -3.77 0.16
C ARG A 41 -5.47 -3.03 1.25
N GLU A 42 -6.14 -3.77 2.11
CA GLU A 42 -6.93 -3.22 3.22
C GLU A 42 -6.02 -2.55 4.25
N ARG A 43 -4.94 -3.22 4.69
CA ARG A 43 -3.94 -2.62 5.59
C ARG A 43 -3.25 -1.41 4.98
N ALA A 44 -2.96 -1.45 3.68
CA ALA A 44 -2.37 -0.31 2.97
C ALA A 44 -3.31 0.89 2.94
N ARG A 45 -4.62 0.68 2.71
CA ARG A 45 -5.63 1.75 2.81
C ARG A 45 -5.70 2.29 4.22
N HIS A 46 -5.80 1.43 5.23
CA HIS A 46 -5.89 1.84 6.63
C HIS A 46 -4.67 2.68 7.06
N ALA A 47 -3.46 2.24 6.70
CA ALA A 47 -2.23 2.98 6.97
C ALA A 47 -2.16 4.34 6.24
N SER A 48 -2.75 4.45 5.05
CA SER A 48 -2.84 5.73 4.32
C SER A 48 -3.86 6.71 4.90
N LEU A 49 -4.83 6.21 5.68
CA LEU A 49 -5.90 7.00 6.30
C LEU A 49 -5.58 7.41 7.76
N HIS A 50 -4.83 6.60 8.51
CA HIS A 50 -4.57 6.81 9.95
C HIS A 50 -3.14 7.27 10.28
N ARG A 51 -2.64 8.37 9.66
CA ARG A 51 -1.38 9.00 10.09
C ARG A 51 -1.29 10.50 9.84
#